data_AF-A0A1Q3E6Y3-F1
#
_entry.id   AF-A0A1Q3E6Y3-F1
#
_cell.length_a   1.000
_cell.length_b   1.000
_cell.length_c   1.000
_cell.angle_alpha   90.00
_cell.angle_beta   90.00
_cell.angle_gamma   90.00
#
_symmetry.space_group_name_H-M   'P 1'
#
loop_
_entity.id
_entity.type
_entity.pdbx_description
1 polymer ?
#
loop_
_entity_poly.entity_id
_entity_poly.type
_entity_poly.pdbx_seq_one_letter_code
_entity_poly.pdbx_strand_id
1 'polypeptide(L)'
;MAIQNSEDVLLDGIYVNSTSNNTVPARNTDGVDTFFSNRITFRNWTVVNGDDCISLKANSTNILIQDSVFHGGLGVSVGSIGQYDGVFEMIQNVTAERVLALGSRYGGYIKTWTGVPQGFPPNGGGGGLGFATNITFRDFTLQNVTDNVALITQFRTDVY
;
A
#
# COMPACT_ATOMS: atom_id res chain seq x y z
N MET A 1 -8.22 7.73 -0.64
CA MET A 1 -9.54 7.17 -0.22
C MET A 1 -9.31 6.18 0.92
N ALA A 2 -10.29 5.87 1.78
CA ALA A 2 -10.14 4.82 2.78
C ALA A 2 -11.35 3.86 2.80
N ILE A 3 -11.09 2.55 2.84
CA ILE A 3 -12.06 1.48 3.03
C ILE A 3 -11.80 0.88 4.42
N GLN A 4 -12.75 1.02 5.33
CA GLN A 4 -12.58 0.64 6.72
C GLN A 4 -13.74 -0.26 7.19
N ASN A 5 -13.44 -1.27 8.00
CA ASN A 5 -14.45 -2.17 8.59
C ASN A 5 -15.45 -2.72 7.57
N SER A 6 -14.93 -3.11 6.40
CA SER A 6 -15.74 -3.49 5.24
C SER A 6 -15.50 -4.95 4.88
N GLU A 7 -16.54 -5.59 4.34
CA GLU A 7 -16.50 -6.98 3.90
C GLU A 7 -17.27 -7.16 2.60
N ASP A 8 -16.76 -7.99 1.69
CA ASP A 8 -17.39 -8.31 0.39
C ASP A 8 -17.61 -7.09 -0.51
N VAL A 9 -16.54 -6.35 -0.78
CA VAL A 9 -16.59 -5.13 -1.60
C VAL A 9 -15.83 -5.33 -2.91
N LEU A 10 -16.52 -5.09 -4.03
CA LEU A 10 -15.90 -4.92 -5.35
C LEU A 10 -15.85 -3.44 -5.71
N LEU A 11 -14.65 -2.96 -6.05
CA LEU A 11 -14.45 -1.66 -6.65
C LEU A 11 -13.85 -1.86 -8.05
N ASP A 12 -14.64 -1.56 -9.07
CA ASP A 12 -14.29 -1.81 -10.48
C ASP A 12 -14.29 -0.50 -11.28
N GLY A 13 -13.24 -0.28 -12.07
CA GLY A 13 -13.16 0.85 -12.99
C GLY A 13 -12.94 2.22 -12.34
N ILE A 14 -12.34 2.25 -11.14
CA ILE A 14 -12.11 3.50 -10.41
C ILE A 14 -10.89 4.24 -10.96
N TYR A 15 -11.06 5.54 -11.22
CA TYR A 15 -10.00 6.44 -11.61
C TYR A 15 -9.68 7.42 -10.48
N VAL A 16 -8.40 7.48 -10.08
CA VAL A 16 -7.89 8.43 -9.09
C VAL A 16 -6.80 9.28 -9.74
N ASN A 17 -6.90 10.61 -9.63
CA ASN A 17 -5.88 11.54 -10.11
C ASN A 17 -5.59 12.61 -9.07
N SER A 18 -4.33 12.65 -8.63
CA SER A 18 -3.76 13.64 -7.71
C SER A 18 -2.49 14.24 -8.30
N THR A 19 -2.57 14.71 -9.54
CA THR A 19 -1.45 15.38 -10.23
C THR A 19 -1.18 16.75 -9.61
N SER A 20 0.06 17.01 -9.21
CA SER A 20 0.50 18.35 -8.80
C SER A 20 0.66 19.26 -10.03
N ASN A 21 0.28 20.54 -9.90
CA ASN A 21 0.42 21.54 -10.95
C ASN A 21 1.68 22.41 -10.82
N ASN A 22 2.58 22.06 -9.90
CA ASN A 22 3.84 22.75 -9.68
C ASN A 22 4.99 21.75 -9.55
N THR A 23 6.19 22.24 -9.25
CA THR A 23 7.41 21.42 -9.16
C THR A 23 7.45 20.49 -7.94
N VAL A 24 6.53 20.64 -7.00
CA VAL A 24 6.46 19.82 -5.79
C VAL A 24 5.55 18.61 -6.07
N PRO A 25 6.05 17.37 -5.95
CA PRO A 25 5.22 16.18 -6.08
C PRO A 25 4.07 16.16 -5.05
N ALA A 26 2.92 15.62 -5.44
CA ALA A 26 1.79 15.45 -4.53
C ALA A 26 2.11 14.41 -3.44
N ARG A 27 2.31 14.84 -2.20
CA ARG A 27 2.69 13.98 -1.07
C ARG A 27 1.45 13.35 -0.42
N ASN A 28 1.58 12.12 0.08
CA ASN A 28 0.54 11.45 0.88
C ASN A 28 -0.83 11.39 0.15
N THR A 29 -0.78 11.19 -1.18
CA THR A 29 -1.96 11.12 -2.05
C THR A 29 -2.31 9.68 -2.39
N ASP A 30 -2.39 8.83 -1.36
CA ASP A 30 -2.68 7.41 -1.51
C ASP A 30 -3.98 7.22 -2.30
N GLY A 31 -3.96 6.30 -3.29
CA GLY A 31 -5.14 6.04 -4.11
C GLY A 31 -6.27 5.53 -3.23
N VAL A 32 -6.00 4.43 -2.51
CA VAL A 32 -6.88 3.88 -1.49
C VAL A 32 -6.11 3.13 -0.41
N ASP A 33 -6.54 3.33 0.83
CA ASP A 33 -6.10 2.55 1.99
C ASP A 33 -7.19 1.58 2.45
N THR A 34 -6.83 0.34 2.79
CA THR A 34 -7.72 -0.58 3.52
C THR A 34 -7.33 -0.67 4.99
N PHE A 35 -8.32 -0.69 5.87
CA PHE A 35 -8.15 -0.99 7.30
C PHE A 35 -9.25 -1.95 7.77
N PHE A 36 -8.90 -2.95 8.58
CA PHE A 36 -9.85 -3.88 9.20
C PHE A 36 -10.88 -4.43 8.20
N SER A 37 -10.45 -4.79 7.00
CA SER A 37 -11.34 -5.12 5.89
C SER A 37 -11.03 -6.48 5.29
N ASN A 38 -12.05 -7.16 4.79
CA ASN A 38 -11.97 -8.54 4.33
C ASN A 38 -12.64 -8.72 2.96
N ARG A 39 -12.10 -9.57 2.08
CA ARG A 39 -12.71 -9.87 0.77
C ARG A 39 -12.98 -8.60 -0.05
N ILE A 40 -11.92 -7.80 -0.24
CA ILE A 40 -11.96 -6.58 -1.06
C ILE A 40 -11.30 -6.88 -2.40
N THR A 41 -11.98 -6.53 -3.49
CA THR A 41 -11.45 -6.63 -4.85
C THR A 41 -11.32 -5.25 -5.48
N PHE A 42 -10.11 -4.90 -5.88
CA PHE A 42 -9.79 -3.75 -6.70
C PHE A 42 -9.53 -4.23 -8.13
N ARG A 43 -10.40 -3.87 -9.07
CA ARG A 43 -10.31 -4.31 -10.47
C ARG A 43 -10.35 -3.13 -11.43
N ASN A 44 -9.52 -3.14 -12.48
CA ASN A 44 -9.51 -2.10 -13.52
C ASN A 44 -9.26 -0.68 -12.97
N TRP A 45 -8.41 -0.54 -11.95
CA TRP A 45 -8.11 0.77 -11.40
C TRP A 45 -7.07 1.50 -12.26
N THR A 46 -7.23 2.82 -12.39
CA THR A 46 -6.17 3.70 -12.87
C THR A 46 -5.85 4.72 -11.79
N VAL A 47 -4.60 4.76 -11.32
CA VAL A 47 -4.16 5.66 -10.25
C VAL A 47 -3.00 6.53 -10.72
N VAL A 48 -3.16 7.84 -10.61
CA VAL A 48 -2.11 8.84 -10.85
C VAL A 48 -1.89 9.61 -9.56
N ASN A 49 -0.77 9.38 -8.87
CA ASN A 49 -0.51 10.00 -7.56
C ASN A 49 0.99 10.12 -7.25
N GLY A 50 1.32 10.57 -6.03
CA GLY A 50 2.69 10.64 -5.54
C GLY A 50 2.99 9.79 -4.29
N ASP A 51 2.07 8.90 -3.90
CA ASP A 51 2.23 7.99 -2.76
C ASP A 51 1.72 6.57 -3.10
N ASP A 52 1.38 5.72 -2.12
CA ASP A 52 0.88 4.36 -2.33
C ASP A 52 -0.30 4.33 -3.33
N CYS A 53 -0.23 3.52 -4.40
CA CYS A 53 -1.32 3.46 -5.37
C CYS A 53 -2.52 2.71 -4.77
N ILE A 54 -2.25 1.58 -4.11
CA ILE A 54 -3.17 0.87 -3.21
C ILE A 54 -2.36 0.44 -2.00
N SER A 55 -2.81 0.80 -0.80
CA SER A 55 -2.14 0.45 0.46
C SER A 55 -3.02 -0.41 1.34
N LEU A 56 -2.49 -1.55 1.79
CA LEU A 56 -3.17 -2.43 2.73
C LEU A 56 -2.63 -2.14 4.13
N LYS A 57 -3.46 -1.70 5.07
CA LYS A 57 -3.05 -1.41 6.45
C LYS A 57 -3.60 -2.47 7.41
N ALA A 58 -3.53 -2.18 8.70
CA ALA A 58 -3.87 -3.07 9.80
C ALA A 58 -5.14 -3.89 9.54
N ASN A 59 -5.02 -5.21 9.71
CA ASN A 59 -6.10 -6.19 9.67
C ASN A 59 -6.87 -6.24 8.34
N SER A 60 -6.15 -6.06 7.23
CA SER A 60 -6.68 -6.25 5.87
C SER A 60 -6.41 -7.67 5.37
N THR A 61 -7.45 -8.40 4.98
CA THR A 61 -7.33 -9.81 4.58
C THR A 61 -8.12 -10.16 3.32
N ASN A 62 -7.66 -11.19 2.61
CA ASN A 62 -8.32 -11.70 1.39
C ASN A 62 -8.54 -10.59 0.35
N ILE A 63 -7.45 -9.95 -0.04
CA ILE A 63 -7.48 -8.79 -0.94
C ILE A 63 -6.99 -9.19 -2.33
N LEU A 64 -7.74 -8.82 -3.35
CA LEU A 64 -7.37 -8.99 -4.74
C LEU A 64 -7.22 -7.62 -5.41
N ILE A 65 -6.05 -7.38 -6.01
CA ILE A 65 -5.78 -6.21 -6.85
C ILE A 65 -5.48 -6.75 -8.24
N GLN A 66 -6.24 -6.35 -9.26
CA GLN A 66 -6.00 -6.86 -10.60
C GLN A 66 -6.30 -5.88 -11.72
N ASP A 67 -5.66 -6.12 -12.87
CA ASP A 67 -5.95 -5.45 -14.13
C ASP A 67 -5.81 -3.92 -14.03
N SER A 68 -4.84 -3.44 -13.25
CA SER A 68 -4.75 -2.04 -12.84
C SER A 68 -3.50 -1.34 -13.38
N VAL A 69 -3.60 -0.03 -13.59
CA VAL A 69 -2.54 0.83 -14.12
C VAL A 69 -2.18 1.89 -13.10
N PHE A 70 -0.91 1.97 -12.75
CA PHE A 70 -0.37 2.92 -11.80
C PHE A 70 0.63 3.86 -12.48
N HIS A 71 0.48 5.16 -12.24
CA HIS A 71 1.34 6.21 -12.76
C HIS A 71 1.98 6.98 -11.61
N GLY A 72 3.31 6.95 -11.54
CA GLY A 72 4.03 7.50 -10.39
C GLY A 72 3.74 6.71 -9.11
N GLY A 73 3.69 7.39 -7.97
CA GLY A 73 3.39 6.77 -6.68
C GLY A 73 4.37 5.68 -6.23
N LEU A 74 3.94 4.87 -5.26
CA LEU A 74 4.75 3.82 -4.61
C LEU A 74 4.33 2.38 -4.98
N GLY A 75 3.37 2.19 -5.89
CA GLY A 75 2.90 0.88 -6.33
C GLY A 75 1.91 0.22 -5.35
N VAL A 76 1.89 -1.12 -5.30
CA VAL A 76 1.08 -1.87 -4.33
C VAL A 76 1.82 -1.95 -3.01
N SER A 77 1.28 -1.32 -1.97
CA SER A 77 1.88 -1.30 -0.64
C SER A 77 1.17 -2.24 0.33
N VAL A 78 1.95 -3.04 1.04
CA VAL A 78 1.51 -3.84 2.19
C VAL A 78 2.10 -3.20 3.43
N GLY A 79 1.26 -2.52 4.19
CA GLY A 79 1.60 -1.80 5.40
C GLY A 79 1.67 -0.27 5.23
N SER A 80 2.21 0.44 6.21
CA SER A 80 2.87 -0.13 7.38
C SER A 80 1.93 -0.81 8.36
N ILE A 81 2.41 -1.91 8.95
CA ILE A 81 1.86 -2.51 10.18
C ILE A 81 2.92 -2.50 11.29
N GLY A 82 2.50 -2.70 12.53
CA GLY A 82 3.35 -2.66 13.73
C GLY A 82 3.51 -1.26 14.33
N GLN A 83 2.67 -0.29 13.96
CA GLN A 83 2.87 1.11 14.35
C GLN A 83 2.67 1.37 15.85
N TYR A 84 1.76 0.66 16.49
CA TYR A 84 1.32 0.96 17.84
C TYR A 84 1.84 -0.09 18.82
N ASP A 85 2.55 0.34 19.86
CA ASP A 85 3.06 -0.52 20.91
C ASP A 85 1.93 -1.30 21.60
N GLY A 86 2.17 -2.58 21.89
CA GLY A 86 1.19 -3.49 22.46
C GLY A 86 0.01 -3.85 21.52
N VAL A 87 -0.03 -3.33 20.29
CA VAL A 87 -1.06 -3.67 19.31
C VAL A 87 -0.55 -4.77 18.37
N PHE A 88 -1.42 -5.73 18.09
CA PHE A 88 -1.17 -6.78 17.11
C PHE A 88 -1.88 -6.45 15.79
N GLU A 89 -1.14 -6.40 14.68
CA GLU A 89 -1.68 -6.11 13.36
C GLU A 89 -1.28 -7.18 12.35
N MET A 90 -2.21 -7.56 11.48
CA MET A 90 -1.91 -8.53 10.41
C MET A 90 -2.35 -8.06 9.04
N ILE A 91 -1.66 -8.54 8.01
CA ILE A 91 -2.15 -8.54 6.62
C ILE A 91 -1.97 -9.95 6.06
N GLN A 92 -3.02 -10.52 5.47
CA GLN A 92 -2.98 -11.91 5.02
C GLN A 92 -3.79 -12.15 3.75
N ASN A 93 -3.31 -13.07 2.90
CA ASN A 93 -3.98 -13.51 1.66
C ASN A 93 -4.19 -12.33 0.71
N VAL A 94 -3.09 -11.79 0.21
CA VAL A 94 -3.10 -10.68 -0.74
C VAL A 94 -2.57 -11.18 -2.07
N THR A 95 -3.32 -10.94 -3.14
CA THR A 95 -2.84 -11.14 -4.51
C THR A 95 -2.96 -9.84 -5.26
N ALA A 96 -1.84 -9.36 -5.81
CA ALA A 96 -1.85 -8.37 -6.87
C ALA A 96 -1.39 -9.02 -8.17
N GLU A 97 -2.15 -8.83 -9.24
CA GLU A 97 -1.85 -9.45 -10.53
C GLU A 97 -2.18 -8.57 -11.74
N ARG A 98 -1.45 -8.74 -12.84
CA ARG A 98 -1.69 -7.99 -14.08
C ARG A 98 -1.71 -6.48 -13.85
N VAL A 99 -0.68 -5.99 -13.16
CA VAL A 99 -0.50 -4.57 -12.85
C VAL A 99 0.53 -3.97 -13.79
N LEU A 100 0.18 -2.85 -14.41
CA LEU A 100 1.12 -2.01 -15.15
C LEU A 100 1.56 -0.84 -14.27
N ALA A 101 2.83 -0.80 -13.88
CA ALA A 101 3.39 0.33 -13.13
C ALA A 101 4.30 1.17 -14.03
N LEU A 102 3.94 2.45 -14.19
CA LEU A 102 4.59 3.41 -15.06
C LEU A 102 5.19 4.54 -14.22
N GLY A 103 6.52 4.59 -14.12
CA GLY A 103 7.19 5.63 -13.34
C GLY A 103 7.03 5.50 -11.82
N SER A 104 6.43 4.41 -11.34
CA SER A 104 6.27 4.15 -9.90
C SER A 104 7.62 3.95 -9.22
N ARG A 105 7.70 4.30 -7.93
CA ARG A 105 8.92 4.04 -7.15
C ARG A 105 9.17 2.55 -6.96
N TYR A 106 8.10 1.80 -6.72
CA TYR A 106 8.14 0.35 -6.58
C TYR A 106 7.03 -0.31 -7.40
N GLY A 107 7.20 -1.59 -7.73
CA GLY A 107 6.08 -2.44 -8.14
C GLY A 107 5.27 -2.90 -6.93
N GLY A 108 5.96 -3.58 -5.99
CA GLY A 108 5.39 -4.00 -4.71
C GLY A 108 6.24 -3.53 -3.53
N TYR A 109 5.61 -3.03 -2.46
CA TYR A 109 6.29 -2.46 -1.31
C TYR A 109 5.72 -2.99 0.02
N ILE A 110 6.45 -3.87 0.69
CA ILE A 110 6.07 -4.40 2.00
C ILE A 110 6.86 -3.66 3.07
N LYS A 111 6.15 -3.04 4.02
CA LYS A 111 6.75 -2.21 5.07
C LYS A 111 6.15 -2.54 6.43
N THR A 112 6.99 -2.75 7.43
CA THR A 112 6.57 -2.77 8.84
C THR A 112 7.37 -1.75 9.64
N TRP A 113 6.76 -1.24 10.71
CA TRP A 113 7.51 -0.51 11.73
C TRP A 113 8.52 -1.43 12.41
N THR A 114 9.55 -0.81 13.00
CA THR A 114 10.52 -1.52 13.83
C THR A 114 9.87 -2.06 15.12
N GLY A 115 10.48 -3.08 15.72
CA GLY A 115 10.01 -3.69 16.98
C GLY A 115 10.21 -2.83 18.23
N VAL A 116 10.67 -1.59 18.10
CA VAL A 116 10.80 -0.63 19.20
C VAL A 116 10.12 0.69 18.84
N PRO A 117 9.46 1.39 19.78
CA PRO A 117 8.89 2.70 19.50
C PRO A 117 9.95 3.73 19.05
N GLN A 118 9.67 4.44 17.97
CA GLN A 118 10.47 5.54 17.41
C GLN A 118 9.55 6.74 17.18
N GLY A 119 9.74 7.82 17.94
CA GLY A 119 8.85 8.98 17.92
C GLY A 119 7.45 8.67 18.48
N PHE A 120 6.47 9.50 18.12
CA PHE A 120 5.08 9.36 18.57
C PHE A 120 4.13 9.28 17.35
N PRO A 121 3.16 8.34 17.33
CA PRO A 121 2.15 8.29 16.28
C PRO A 121 1.38 9.61 16.11
N PRO A 122 0.91 9.94 14.89
CA PRO A 122 0.93 9.10 13.68
C PRO A 122 2.21 9.22 12.82
N ASN A 123 3.09 10.17 13.12
CA ASN A 123 4.36 10.40 12.39
C ASN A 123 5.56 9.70 13.06
N GLY A 124 5.26 8.69 13.87
CA GLY A 124 6.19 7.85 14.62
C GLY A 124 5.45 6.57 15.02
N GLY A 125 6.13 5.65 15.67
CA GLY A 125 5.57 4.37 16.06
C GLY A 125 6.61 3.27 16.11
N GLY A 126 6.14 2.02 16.12
CA GLY A 126 6.94 0.84 16.39
C GLY A 126 6.64 0.26 17.77
N GLY A 127 7.17 -0.94 18.01
CA GLY A 127 6.83 -1.74 19.19
C GLY A 127 5.60 -2.64 19.00
N GLY A 128 4.78 -2.38 17.99
CA GLY A 128 3.67 -3.26 17.63
C GLY A 128 4.17 -4.61 17.10
N LEU A 129 3.41 -5.66 17.39
CA LEU A 129 3.67 -7.02 16.90
C LEU A 129 2.74 -7.34 15.74
N GLY A 130 3.07 -8.36 14.94
CA GLY A 130 2.22 -8.70 13.81
C GLY A 130 2.88 -9.59 12.77
N PHE A 131 2.18 -9.79 11.66
CA PHE A 131 2.73 -10.46 10.48
C PHE A 131 2.05 -10.00 9.19
N ALA A 132 2.79 -10.17 8.10
CA ALA A 132 2.27 -10.08 6.74
C ALA A 132 2.56 -11.42 6.04
N THR A 133 1.54 -12.17 5.63
CA THR A 133 1.73 -13.56 5.11
C THR A 133 0.83 -13.89 3.93
N ASN A 134 1.27 -14.84 3.10
CA ASN A 134 0.59 -15.22 1.85
C ASN A 134 0.30 -14.00 0.95
N ILE A 135 1.38 -13.35 0.49
CA ILE A 135 1.34 -12.18 -0.38
C ILE A 135 1.96 -12.57 -1.71
N THR A 136 1.21 -12.37 -2.79
CA THR A 136 1.64 -12.69 -4.16
C THR A 136 1.57 -11.44 -5.01
N PHE A 137 2.67 -11.08 -5.65
CA PHE A 137 2.72 -10.13 -6.75
C PHE A 137 3.11 -10.90 -8.02
N ARG A 138 2.23 -10.97 -9.02
CA ARG A 138 2.49 -11.73 -10.26
C ARG A 138 2.03 -10.99 -11.51
N ASP A 139 2.65 -11.27 -12.65
CA ASP A 139 2.29 -10.68 -13.94
C ASP A 139 2.33 -9.13 -13.95
N PHE A 140 3.30 -8.54 -13.24
CA PHE A 140 3.53 -7.10 -13.28
C PHE A 140 4.32 -6.73 -14.53
N THR A 141 3.89 -5.67 -15.21
CA THR A 141 4.71 -4.97 -16.21
C THR A 141 5.22 -3.69 -15.59
N LEU A 142 6.53 -3.54 -15.50
CA LEU A 142 7.19 -2.39 -14.86
C LEU A 142 7.92 -1.57 -15.92
N GLN A 143 7.58 -0.30 -16.06
CA GLN A 143 8.25 0.62 -16.99
C GLN A 143 8.71 1.87 -16.24
N ASN A 144 9.99 2.19 -16.36
CA ASN A 144 10.62 3.34 -15.70
C ASN A 144 10.42 3.34 -14.17
N VAL A 145 10.40 2.16 -13.53
CA VAL A 145 10.41 2.09 -12.08
C VAL A 145 11.67 2.76 -11.55
N THR A 146 11.51 3.66 -10.58
CA THR A 146 12.55 4.63 -10.22
C THR A 146 13.45 4.20 -9.06
N ASP A 147 13.09 3.12 -8.36
CA ASP A 147 13.86 2.58 -7.23
C ASP A 147 13.96 1.05 -7.34
N ASN A 148 13.16 0.29 -6.58
CA ASN A 148 13.22 -1.18 -6.57
C ASN A 148 12.00 -1.81 -7.24
N VAL A 149 12.19 -2.92 -7.96
CA VAL A 149 11.07 -3.74 -8.50
C VAL A 149 10.10 -4.14 -7.39
N ALA A 150 10.65 -4.64 -6.28
CA ALA A 150 9.95 -4.83 -5.03
C ALA A 150 10.87 -4.52 -3.86
N LEU A 151 10.33 -3.95 -2.78
CA LEU A 151 11.07 -3.67 -1.56
C LEU A 151 10.33 -4.29 -0.36
N ILE A 152 11.08 -4.98 0.50
CA ILE A 152 10.59 -5.46 1.79
C ILE A 152 11.46 -4.82 2.87
N THR A 153 10.85 -4.06 3.77
CA THR A 153 11.54 -3.44 4.90
C THR A 153 10.79 -3.66 6.20
N GLN A 154 11.53 -3.95 7.27
CA GLN A 154 11.02 -4.04 8.64
C GLN A 154 11.58 -2.93 9.53
N PHE A 155 12.07 -1.87 8.92
CA PHE A 155 12.69 -0.73 9.58
C PHE A 155 12.05 0.57 9.10
N ARG A 156 10.71 0.64 9.10
CA ARG A 156 10.02 1.92 8.87
C ARG A 156 10.21 2.79 10.10
N THR A 157 10.83 3.95 9.91
CA THR A 157 11.12 4.94 10.95
C THR A 157 10.78 6.33 10.46
N ASP A 158 9.69 6.48 9.68
CA ASP A 158 9.27 7.74 9.10
C ASP A 158 8.96 8.74 10.23
N VAL A 159 9.98 9.46 10.68
CA VAL A 159 9.89 10.69 11.45
C VAL A 159 10.14 11.78 10.43
N TYR A 160 9.07 12.40 9.94
CA TYR A 160 9.18 13.55 9.03
C TYR A 160 9.93 14.70 9.71
#